data_AF-A0A839UQP1-F1
#
_entry.id   AF-A0A839UQP1-F1
#
_cell.length_a   1.000
_cell.length_b   1.000
_cell.length_c   1.000
_cell.angle_alpha   90.00
_cell.angle_beta   90.00
_cell.angle_gamma   90.00
#
_symmetry.space_group_name_H-M   'P 1'
#
loop_
_entity.id
_entity.type
_entity.pdbx_description
1 polymer ?
#
loop_
_entity_poly.entity_id
_entity_poly.type
_entity_poly.pdbx_seq_one_letter_code
_entity_poly.pdbx_strand_id
1 'polypeptide(L)'
;MSGVTVKKYFQCFYVCLFSLWAACALASSQTPASDFLIAPDDTGEDNLTPIQRNGNVQLTGREYLEAIEDIESEYGAYDPQLSQHLAALGKQYQAQGEHNDAIELFKRAMHVQRINYGLYDMGQAPILEDLIESQVALGQWEDANDRYQYLYWLNRRNYGTDDPRMLPIINKLSNWHLNAYALNVSNGLFYHLINAHNLYQIAADIVRNAYGRTDLRMIEPLRGLTASSYFLATYQAANQNKMSVSNGSMPASEEDRAQLQQYIINSYNSGRSAINQMVDVYSNNPDAPPTSEVRAQVALGDWHLLFGKWHSAMEIYQDSYQKLQDQQADPTTIAELFGKPMPLPDLPLIDIKFSSDINTEHFVLARFDVTAYGRARKIEIVDAHPSDDNRIRSRVRKTLKQAKFRPRFDDGKAVDTKAVTHRYLFSDNKP
;
A
#
# COMPACT_ATOMS: atom_id res chain seq x y z
N MET A 1 -28.55 34.17 -55.84
CA MET A 1 -29.38 34.69 -54.72
C MET A 1 -29.33 33.63 -53.61
N SER A 2 -28.58 33.77 -52.52
CA SER A 2 -28.58 34.83 -51.48
C SER A 2 -29.56 34.56 -50.34
N GLY A 3 -29.04 33.94 -49.27
CA GLY A 3 -29.39 34.24 -47.87
C GLY A 3 -30.78 33.80 -47.37
N VAL A 4 -31.19 34.10 -46.14
CA VAL A 4 -30.58 34.95 -45.09
C VAL A 4 -30.86 34.33 -43.69
N THR A 5 -29.77 34.05 -42.99
CA THR A 5 -29.48 34.27 -41.56
C THR A 5 -30.50 35.02 -40.65
N VAL A 6 -30.59 34.57 -39.37
CA VAL A 6 -30.61 35.44 -38.14
C VAL A 6 -31.98 36.15 -37.83
N LYS A 7 -32.45 36.46 -36.59
CA LYS A 7 -31.83 36.77 -35.27
C LYS A 7 -32.81 36.53 -34.09
N LYS A 8 -32.25 36.27 -32.88
CA LYS A 8 -32.61 36.70 -31.50
C LYS A 8 -34.05 37.10 -31.12
N TYR A 9 -34.39 36.83 -29.85
CA TYR A 9 -34.53 37.96 -28.89
C TYR A 9 -33.73 37.74 -27.57
N PHE A 10 -34.11 38.32 -26.41
CA PHE A 10 -33.13 38.71 -25.38
C PHE A 10 -33.71 38.95 -23.95
N GLN A 11 -32.85 39.40 -23.02
CA GLN A 11 -33.08 39.95 -21.65
C GLN A 11 -32.91 38.95 -20.47
N CYS A 12 -31.97 39.09 -19.51
CA CYS A 12 -31.54 40.20 -18.60
C CYS A 12 -32.49 40.38 -17.38
N PHE A 13 -32.07 40.52 -16.11
CA PHE A 13 -31.01 41.35 -15.47
C PHE A 13 -30.46 40.73 -14.14
N TYR A 14 -29.20 41.08 -13.78
CA TYR A 14 -28.60 41.57 -12.49
C TYR A 14 -29.20 41.22 -11.09
N VAL A 15 -28.52 41.34 -9.92
CA VAL A 15 -27.12 41.37 -9.40
C VAL A 15 -27.18 41.67 -7.88
N CYS A 16 -26.31 41.06 -7.05
CA CYS A 16 -25.73 41.56 -5.76
C CYS A 16 -24.99 40.38 -5.07
N LEU A 17 -23.71 40.34 -4.66
CA LEU A 17 -22.62 41.25 -4.23
C LEU A 17 -22.38 41.38 -2.71
N PHE A 18 -21.15 41.02 -2.31
CA PHE A 18 -20.43 41.28 -1.03
C PHE A 18 -20.94 40.58 0.26
N SER A 19 -20.10 40.14 1.22
CA SER A 19 -18.62 40.26 1.37
C SER A 19 -18.01 39.19 2.31
N LEU A 20 -16.73 38.87 2.03
CA LEU A 20 -15.65 38.38 2.91
C LEU A 20 -15.97 37.87 4.34
N TRP A 21 -15.53 36.64 4.63
CA TRP A 21 -14.52 36.45 5.68
C TRP A 21 -13.48 35.42 5.24
N ALA A 22 -12.21 35.70 5.52
CA ALA A 22 -11.11 34.79 5.22
C ALA A 22 -10.71 34.02 6.48
N ALA A 23 -10.61 32.70 6.40
CA ALA A 23 -9.95 31.88 7.40
C ALA A 23 -8.95 30.96 6.69
N CYS A 24 -7.69 31.14 7.05
CA CYS A 24 -6.54 30.43 6.52
C CYS A 24 -6.67 28.91 6.71
N ALA A 25 -6.40 28.13 5.66
CA ALA A 25 -6.15 26.69 5.72
C ALA A 25 -4.79 26.39 5.05
N LEU A 26 -3.72 26.89 5.68
CA LEU A 26 -2.36 26.38 5.48
C LEU A 26 -2.18 25.11 6.33
N ALA A 27 -1.33 24.20 5.83
CA ALA A 27 -1.15 22.81 6.28
C ALA A 27 -2.36 21.89 5.99
N SER A 28 -2.19 20.64 5.52
CA SER A 28 -0.96 19.84 5.46
C SER A 28 -0.80 19.08 4.14
N SER A 29 0.08 19.56 3.26
CA SER A 29 0.77 18.67 2.31
C SER A 29 1.91 17.99 3.08
N GLN A 30 1.70 16.76 3.55
CA GLN A 30 2.78 15.95 4.11
C GLN A 30 3.73 15.55 2.97
N THR A 31 4.77 16.35 2.76
CA THR A 31 5.96 15.94 2.02
C THR A 31 6.57 14.71 2.70
N PRO A 32 6.98 13.67 1.96
CA PRO A 32 7.67 12.53 2.56
C PRO A 32 8.96 13.00 3.25
N ALA A 33 9.16 12.56 4.50
CA ALA A 33 10.30 12.94 5.31
C ALA A 33 11.56 12.13 4.92
N SER A 34 12.10 12.38 3.72
CA SER A 34 13.28 11.68 3.17
C SER A 34 14.43 12.59 2.72
N ASP A 35 14.33 13.91 2.92
CA ASP A 35 15.30 14.91 2.44
C ASP A 35 16.41 15.29 3.44
N PHE A 36 16.52 14.60 4.59
CA PHE A 36 17.52 14.89 5.62
C PHE A 36 18.21 13.64 6.16
N LEU A 37 19.24 13.18 5.44
CA LEU A 37 20.26 12.25 5.94
C LEU A 37 21.65 12.72 5.51
N ILE A 38 22.10 13.84 6.07
CA ILE A 38 23.52 14.20 6.10
C ILE A 38 24.12 13.51 7.33
N ALA A 39 25.30 12.90 7.19
CA ALA A 39 25.97 12.23 8.31
C ALA A 39 26.42 13.27 9.36
N PRO A 40 26.28 12.99 10.67
CA PRO A 40 26.85 13.84 11.71
C PRO A 40 28.38 13.74 11.69
N ASP A 41 29.06 14.88 11.89
CA ASP A 41 30.48 14.96 12.22
C ASP A 41 30.70 15.29 13.71
N ASP A 42 31.94 15.12 14.16
CA ASP A 42 32.27 14.84 15.57
C ASP A 42 32.16 16.03 16.56
N THR A 43 31.55 17.16 16.17
CA THR A 43 31.45 18.37 17.04
C THR A 43 30.06 18.96 17.21
N GLY A 44 29.07 18.63 16.37
CA GLY A 44 27.64 18.86 16.66
C GLY A 44 27.13 20.32 16.78
N GLU A 45 27.95 21.34 16.57
CA GLU A 45 27.59 22.76 16.74
C GLU A 45 27.97 23.67 15.53
N ASP A 46 27.55 23.34 14.30
CA ASP A 46 27.50 24.37 13.23
C ASP A 46 26.48 24.06 12.10
N ASN A 47 25.17 24.13 12.38
CA ASN A 47 24.12 23.94 11.37
C ASN A 47 22.79 24.66 11.67
N LEU A 48 22.85 25.92 12.14
CA LEU A 48 21.68 26.80 12.33
C LEU A 48 21.72 28.09 11.50
N THR A 49 22.59 28.17 10.48
CA THR A 49 22.41 29.16 9.41
C THR A 49 21.52 28.54 8.31
N PRO A 50 20.34 29.12 8.01
CA PRO A 50 19.60 28.71 6.83
C PRO A 50 20.43 29.08 5.61
N ILE A 51 20.89 28.08 4.86
CA ILE A 51 21.36 28.32 3.48
C ILE A 51 20.20 28.99 2.76
N GLN A 52 20.38 30.25 2.38
CA GLN A 52 19.36 30.94 1.59
C GLN A 52 19.25 30.21 0.26
N ARG A 53 18.13 29.50 0.05
CA ARG A 53 17.74 28.99 -1.25
C ARG A 53 17.48 30.20 -2.17
N ASN A 54 18.56 30.71 -2.77
CA ASN A 54 18.48 31.52 -3.97
C ASN A 54 17.59 30.76 -4.97
N GLY A 55 16.58 31.45 -5.50
CA GLY A 55 15.38 30.80 -6.02
C GLY A 55 15.66 29.65 -6.98
N ASN A 56 15.09 28.47 -6.68
CA ASN A 56 15.17 27.30 -7.56
C ASN A 56 14.52 27.62 -8.91
N VAL A 57 15.32 28.01 -9.89
CA VAL A 57 14.94 27.96 -11.30
C VAL A 57 14.87 26.47 -11.66
N GLN A 58 13.67 25.91 -11.73
CA GLN A 58 13.47 24.64 -12.40
C GLN A 58 13.68 24.88 -13.89
N LEU A 59 14.79 24.35 -14.42
CA LEU A 59 15.04 24.36 -15.86
C LEU A 59 13.90 23.66 -16.58
N THR A 60 13.49 24.20 -17.73
CA THR A 60 12.59 23.54 -18.67
C THR A 60 13.29 22.36 -19.36
N GLY A 61 12.54 21.44 -19.97
CA GLY A 61 13.12 20.30 -20.69
C GLY A 61 14.09 20.72 -21.80
N ARG A 62 13.87 21.89 -22.41
CA ARG A 62 14.80 22.48 -23.38
C ARG A 62 16.12 22.89 -22.73
N GLU A 63 16.07 23.62 -21.62
CA GLU A 63 17.27 24.07 -20.92
C GLU A 63 18.08 22.90 -20.35
N TYR A 64 17.43 21.80 -19.96
CA TYR A 64 18.15 20.55 -19.64
C TYR A 64 18.84 19.93 -20.85
N LEU A 65 18.18 19.88 -22.02
CA LEU A 65 18.80 19.37 -23.25
C LEU A 65 20.01 20.20 -23.69
N GLU A 66 19.90 21.53 -23.64
CA GLU A 66 21.00 22.45 -23.94
C GLU A 66 22.16 22.25 -22.95
N ALA A 67 21.90 22.18 -21.64
CA ALA A 67 22.94 21.91 -20.64
C ALA A 67 23.62 20.54 -20.81
N ILE A 68 22.87 19.51 -21.22
CA ILE A 68 23.42 18.18 -21.51
C ILE A 68 24.34 18.23 -22.75
N GLU A 69 23.91 18.89 -23.83
CA GLU A 69 24.72 19.06 -25.05
C GLU A 69 26.01 19.84 -24.79
N ASP A 70 25.92 20.95 -24.04
CA ASP A 70 27.07 21.76 -23.64
C ASP A 70 28.08 20.93 -22.84
N ILE A 71 27.65 20.22 -21.79
CA ILE A 71 28.52 19.39 -20.95
C ILE A 71 29.17 18.26 -21.76
N GLU A 72 28.41 17.59 -22.63
CA GLU A 72 28.95 16.53 -23.50
C GLU A 72 30.00 17.05 -24.49
N SER A 73 29.85 18.30 -24.97
CA SER A 73 30.78 18.93 -25.91
C SER A 73 32.06 19.43 -25.25
N GLU A 74 31.97 19.96 -24.01
CA GLU A 74 33.10 20.58 -23.30
C GLU A 74 33.88 19.59 -22.43
N TYR A 75 33.18 18.69 -21.71
CA TYR A 75 33.77 17.76 -20.73
C TYR A 75 33.69 16.29 -21.16
N GLY A 76 32.82 15.95 -22.11
CA GLY A 76 32.71 14.63 -22.72
C GLY A 76 31.53 13.78 -22.23
N ALA A 77 31.23 12.73 -23.00
CA ALA A 77 30.00 11.92 -22.89
C ALA A 77 29.75 11.16 -21.57
N TYR A 78 30.69 11.22 -20.61
CA TYR A 78 30.61 10.57 -19.30
C TYR A 78 30.99 11.49 -18.14
N ASP A 79 30.99 12.82 -18.32
CA ASP A 79 31.26 13.75 -17.22
C ASP A 79 30.30 13.52 -16.03
N PRO A 80 30.77 13.53 -14.77
CA PRO A 80 29.92 13.28 -13.61
C PRO A 80 28.65 14.15 -13.52
N GLN A 81 28.70 15.40 -14.01
CA GLN A 81 27.58 16.35 -13.96
C GLN A 81 26.38 15.86 -14.78
N LEU A 82 26.62 15.12 -15.87
CA LEU A 82 25.55 14.59 -16.74
C LEU A 82 24.55 13.73 -15.97
N SER A 83 24.99 12.99 -14.96
CA SER A 83 24.13 12.10 -14.15
C SER A 83 22.92 12.85 -13.57
N GLN A 84 23.15 14.04 -13.01
CA GLN A 84 22.09 14.85 -12.39
C GLN A 84 21.17 15.49 -13.43
N HIS A 85 21.71 16.03 -14.53
CA HIS A 85 20.89 16.65 -15.58
C HIS A 85 20.02 15.63 -16.32
N LEU A 86 20.57 14.44 -16.63
CA LEU A 86 19.83 13.34 -17.25
C LEU A 86 18.70 12.84 -16.34
N ALA A 87 18.97 12.64 -15.04
CA ALA A 87 17.94 12.23 -14.09
C ALA A 87 16.85 13.31 -13.91
N ALA A 88 17.22 14.60 -13.89
CA ALA A 88 16.25 15.68 -13.76
C ALA A 88 15.33 15.81 -14.98
N LEU A 89 15.87 15.67 -16.20
CA LEU A 89 15.06 15.61 -17.43
C LEU A 89 14.17 14.35 -17.46
N GLY A 90 14.69 13.20 -17.01
CA GLY A 90 13.91 11.97 -16.88
C GLY A 90 12.68 12.15 -16.00
N LYS A 91 12.82 12.82 -14.85
CA LYS A 91 11.69 13.15 -13.96
C LYS A 91 10.67 14.09 -14.62
N GLN A 92 11.08 14.96 -15.55
CA GLN A 92 10.14 15.80 -16.30
C GLN A 92 9.31 15.00 -17.30
N TYR A 93 9.92 14.06 -18.04
CA TYR A 93 9.18 13.15 -18.92
C TYR A 93 8.26 12.22 -18.11
N GLN A 94 8.73 11.67 -16.99
CA GLN A 94 7.93 10.89 -16.06
C GLN A 94 6.70 11.66 -15.55
N ALA A 95 6.85 12.93 -15.17
CA ALA A 95 5.74 13.79 -14.74
C ALA A 95 4.75 14.13 -15.87
N GLN A 96 5.14 13.95 -17.14
CA GLN A 96 4.28 14.09 -18.32
C GLN A 96 3.64 12.75 -18.75
N GLY A 97 3.98 11.63 -18.10
CA GLY A 97 3.56 10.27 -18.47
C GLY A 97 4.42 9.63 -19.57
N GLU A 98 5.48 10.29 -20.01
CA GLU A 98 6.42 9.85 -21.05
C GLU A 98 7.46 8.87 -20.46
N HIS A 99 6.96 7.78 -19.86
CA HIS A 99 7.77 6.85 -19.07
C HIS A 99 8.85 6.10 -19.87
N ASN A 100 8.67 5.88 -21.17
CA ASN A 100 9.70 5.24 -21.99
C ASN A 100 10.94 6.14 -22.14
N ASP A 101 10.73 7.42 -22.46
CA ASP A 101 11.80 8.41 -22.62
C ASP A 101 12.48 8.71 -21.27
N ALA A 102 11.70 8.75 -20.18
CA ALA A 102 12.23 8.81 -18.82
C ALA A 102 13.16 7.63 -18.50
N ILE A 103 12.76 6.39 -18.83
CA ILE A 103 13.56 5.17 -18.60
C ILE A 103 14.90 5.21 -19.33
N GLU A 104 14.95 5.68 -20.58
CA GLU A 104 16.22 5.80 -21.32
C GLU A 104 17.16 6.85 -20.72
N LEU A 105 16.63 7.98 -20.28
CA LEU A 105 17.41 9.00 -19.56
C LEU A 105 17.94 8.47 -18.22
N PHE A 106 17.12 7.77 -17.43
CA PHE A 106 17.56 7.18 -16.17
C PHE A 106 18.59 6.05 -16.36
N LYS A 107 18.45 5.21 -17.40
CA LYS A 107 19.48 4.23 -17.78
C LYS A 107 20.81 4.93 -18.08
N ARG A 108 20.77 6.05 -18.81
CA ARG A 108 21.96 6.84 -19.15
C ARG A 108 22.58 7.49 -17.92
N ALA A 109 21.77 8.12 -17.05
CA ALA A 109 22.22 8.68 -15.77
C ALA A 109 22.91 7.63 -14.89
N MET A 110 22.28 6.46 -14.71
CA MET A 110 22.86 5.32 -13.99
C MET A 110 24.17 4.81 -14.62
N HIS A 111 24.31 4.87 -15.94
CA HIS A 111 25.57 4.50 -16.60
C HIS A 111 26.70 5.48 -16.29
N VAL A 112 26.45 6.79 -16.38
CA VAL A 112 27.39 7.85 -15.98
C VAL A 112 27.77 7.71 -14.50
N GLN A 113 26.78 7.48 -13.61
CA GLN A 113 27.00 7.28 -12.17
C GLN A 113 27.95 6.11 -11.91
N ARG A 114 27.73 4.96 -12.58
CA ARG A 114 28.57 3.76 -12.43
C ARG A 114 29.99 3.92 -12.95
N ILE A 115 30.19 4.70 -14.00
CA ILE A 115 31.52 4.99 -14.56
C ILE A 115 32.34 5.83 -13.57
N ASN A 116 31.73 6.86 -12.98
CA ASN A 116 32.44 7.84 -12.16
C ASN A 116 32.60 7.42 -10.68
N TYR A 117 31.59 6.76 -10.10
CA TYR A 117 31.55 6.43 -8.66
C TYR A 117 31.58 4.92 -8.38
N GLY A 118 31.47 4.09 -9.42
CA GLY A 118 31.56 2.63 -9.32
C GLY A 118 30.22 1.92 -9.08
N LEU A 119 30.25 0.57 -9.17
CA LEU A 119 29.05 -0.27 -9.17
C LEU A 119 28.30 -0.36 -7.82
N TYR A 120 28.96 0.00 -6.72
CA TYR A 120 28.41 -0.09 -5.36
C TYR A 120 28.02 1.28 -4.78
N ASP A 121 28.15 2.36 -5.56
CA ASP A 121 27.80 3.70 -5.10
C ASP A 121 26.30 3.81 -4.79
N MET A 122 25.99 4.43 -3.65
CA MET A 122 24.62 4.66 -3.18
C MET A 122 23.92 5.83 -3.90
N GLY A 123 24.66 6.71 -4.60
CA GLY A 123 24.07 7.73 -5.48
C GLY A 123 23.25 7.16 -6.64
N GLN A 124 23.37 5.87 -6.94
CA GLN A 124 22.48 5.15 -7.85
C GLN A 124 21.05 4.95 -7.31
N ALA A 125 20.84 5.01 -5.98
CA ALA A 125 19.57 4.61 -5.37
C ALA A 125 18.36 5.44 -5.84
N PRO A 126 18.40 6.78 -5.91
CA PRO A 126 17.27 7.57 -6.43
C PRO A 126 16.94 7.23 -7.89
N ILE A 127 17.96 7.05 -8.74
CA ILE A 127 17.77 6.73 -10.18
C ILE A 127 17.10 5.35 -10.36
N LEU A 128 17.41 4.40 -9.47
CA LEU A 128 16.75 3.08 -9.45
C LEU A 128 15.28 3.19 -9.04
N GLU A 129 14.95 4.07 -8.09
CA GLU A 129 13.57 4.30 -7.66
C GLU A 129 12.73 4.99 -8.75
N ASP A 130 13.31 5.96 -9.46
CA ASP A 130 12.66 6.62 -10.61
C ASP A 130 12.41 5.63 -11.78
N LEU A 131 13.36 4.73 -12.03
CA LEU A 131 13.21 3.62 -12.99
C LEU A 131 12.08 2.69 -12.59
N ILE A 132 12.02 2.27 -11.32
CA ILE A 132 10.96 1.41 -10.79
C ILE A 132 9.59 2.05 -11.01
N GLU A 133 9.43 3.33 -10.67
CA GLU A 133 8.14 4.01 -10.80
C GLU A 133 7.68 4.06 -12.27
N SER A 134 8.59 4.38 -13.20
CA SER A 134 8.28 4.41 -14.63
C SER A 134 8.00 3.02 -15.22
N GLN A 135 8.70 1.99 -14.76
CA GLN A 135 8.45 0.60 -15.15
C GLN A 135 7.10 0.09 -14.64
N VAL A 136 6.74 0.43 -13.40
CA VAL A 136 5.43 0.11 -12.80
C VAL A 136 4.30 0.81 -13.53
N ALA A 137 4.45 2.09 -13.90
CA ALA A 137 3.47 2.83 -14.69
C ALA A 137 3.23 2.22 -16.09
N LEU A 138 4.26 1.61 -16.68
CA LEU A 138 4.18 0.89 -17.96
C LEU A 138 3.76 -0.59 -17.83
N GLY A 139 3.52 -1.10 -16.61
CA GLY A 139 3.22 -2.51 -16.38
C GLY A 139 4.39 -3.47 -16.63
N GLN A 140 5.63 -2.97 -16.58
CA GLN A 140 6.88 -3.74 -16.74
C GLN A 140 7.26 -4.40 -15.40
N TRP A 141 6.38 -5.26 -14.89
CA TRP A 141 6.45 -5.79 -13.51
C TRP A 141 7.72 -6.59 -13.20
N GLU A 142 8.21 -7.39 -14.15
CA GLU A 142 9.43 -8.18 -13.95
C GLU A 142 10.68 -7.28 -13.90
N ASP A 143 10.78 -6.27 -14.78
CA ASP A 143 11.89 -5.32 -14.76
C ASP A 143 11.92 -4.47 -13.48
N ALA A 144 10.75 -4.02 -13.01
CA ALA A 144 10.61 -3.31 -11.74
C ALA A 144 11.02 -4.19 -10.54
N ASN A 145 10.64 -5.47 -10.56
CA ASN A 145 11.07 -6.45 -9.56
C ASN A 145 12.60 -6.59 -9.53
N ASP A 146 13.24 -6.73 -10.70
CA ASP A 146 14.70 -6.80 -10.81
C ASP A 146 15.41 -5.54 -10.30
N ARG A 147 14.83 -4.35 -10.54
CA ARG A 147 15.36 -3.10 -9.97
C ARG A 147 15.22 -3.04 -8.45
N TYR A 148 14.09 -3.46 -7.88
CA TYR A 148 13.95 -3.56 -6.42
C TYR A 148 14.95 -4.56 -5.80
N GLN A 149 15.16 -5.72 -6.44
CA GLN A 149 16.15 -6.71 -5.98
C GLN A 149 17.58 -6.15 -6.05
N TYR A 150 17.93 -5.43 -7.12
CA TYR A 150 19.22 -4.75 -7.22
C TYR A 150 19.41 -3.66 -6.17
N LEU A 151 18.37 -2.86 -5.89
CA LEU A 151 18.39 -1.83 -4.84
C LEU A 151 18.57 -2.45 -3.44
N TYR A 152 17.89 -3.57 -3.15
CA TYR A 152 18.09 -4.34 -1.91
C TYR A 152 19.52 -4.90 -1.79
N TRP A 153 20.05 -5.48 -2.86
CA TRP A 153 21.43 -5.96 -2.92
C TRP A 153 22.46 -4.83 -2.70
N LEU A 154 22.23 -3.65 -3.30
CA LEU A 154 23.11 -2.49 -3.19
C LEU A 154 23.18 -1.97 -1.75
N ASN A 155 22.02 -1.83 -1.09
CA ASN A 155 21.94 -1.47 0.32
C ASN A 155 22.64 -2.53 1.20
N ARG A 156 22.34 -3.83 0.99
CA ARG A 156 22.94 -4.94 1.74
C ARG A 156 24.46 -4.95 1.61
N ARG A 157 24.99 -4.58 0.43
CA ARG A 157 26.42 -4.50 0.17
C ARG A 157 27.11 -3.35 0.90
N ASN A 158 26.41 -2.25 1.13
CA ASN A 158 26.92 -1.04 1.79
C ASN A 158 26.76 -1.07 3.33
N TYR A 159 25.67 -1.65 3.84
CA TYR A 159 25.35 -1.61 5.29
C TYR A 159 25.48 -2.96 6.00
N GLY A 160 25.38 -4.09 5.29
CA GLY A 160 25.28 -5.42 5.88
C GLY A 160 23.85 -5.95 5.90
N THR A 161 23.65 -7.18 6.41
CA THR A 161 22.33 -7.85 6.43
C THR A 161 21.39 -7.31 7.51
N ASP A 162 21.93 -7.10 8.71
CA ASP A 162 21.15 -6.88 9.93
C ASP A 162 21.20 -5.43 10.42
N ASP A 163 21.74 -4.53 9.58
CA ASP A 163 21.89 -3.11 9.88
C ASP A 163 20.53 -2.38 9.77
N PRO A 164 20.15 -1.53 10.74
CA PRO A 164 18.87 -0.80 10.68
C PRO A 164 18.68 0.09 9.45
N ARG A 165 19.75 0.51 8.77
CA ARG A 165 19.69 1.24 7.49
C ARG A 165 19.11 0.40 6.35
N MET A 166 18.97 -0.92 6.52
CA MET A 166 18.25 -1.80 5.60
C MET A 166 16.73 -1.66 5.67
N LEU A 167 16.17 -1.14 6.77
CA LEU A 167 14.71 -1.12 6.98
C LEU A 167 13.92 -0.39 5.88
N PRO A 168 14.34 0.78 5.35
CA PRO A 168 13.60 1.46 4.29
C PRO A 168 13.48 0.63 3.01
N ILE A 169 14.56 -0.04 2.58
CA ILE A 169 14.53 -0.87 1.36
C ILE A 169 13.82 -2.21 1.59
N ILE A 170 13.96 -2.82 2.77
CA ILE A 170 13.22 -4.04 3.12
C ILE A 170 11.71 -3.75 3.09
N ASN A 171 11.27 -2.62 3.67
CA ASN A 171 9.87 -2.19 3.65
C ASN A 171 9.37 -1.90 2.22
N LYS A 172 10.17 -1.24 1.37
CA LYS A 172 9.81 -1.02 -0.04
C LYS A 172 9.65 -2.36 -0.79
N LEU A 173 10.60 -3.28 -0.66
CA LEU A 173 10.59 -4.58 -1.36
C LEU A 173 9.52 -5.55 -0.82
N SER A 174 9.25 -5.56 0.50
CA SER A 174 8.19 -6.39 1.07
C SER A 174 6.80 -5.91 0.67
N ASN A 175 6.57 -4.59 0.69
CA ASN A 175 5.33 -3.98 0.19
C ASN A 175 5.16 -4.20 -1.31
N TRP A 176 6.23 -4.07 -2.11
CA TRP A 176 6.22 -4.42 -3.54
C TRP A 176 5.75 -5.85 -3.77
N HIS A 177 6.38 -6.82 -3.11
CA HIS A 177 6.00 -8.22 -3.26
C HIS A 177 4.57 -8.50 -2.77
N LEU A 178 4.13 -7.90 -1.66
CA LEU A 178 2.76 -8.07 -1.15
C LEU A 178 1.71 -7.50 -2.11
N ASN A 179 1.94 -6.30 -2.66
CA ASN A 179 1.06 -5.68 -3.65
C ASN A 179 1.07 -6.45 -4.98
N ALA A 180 2.23 -6.90 -5.47
CA ALA A 180 2.32 -7.70 -6.68
C ALA A 180 1.51 -9.02 -6.58
N TYR A 181 1.52 -9.66 -5.40
CA TYR A 181 0.64 -10.79 -5.11
C TYR A 181 -0.85 -10.38 -5.09
N ALA A 182 -1.21 -9.33 -4.35
CA ALA A 182 -2.60 -8.91 -4.15
C ALA A 182 -3.27 -8.43 -5.45
N LEU A 183 -2.51 -7.75 -6.31
CA LEU A 183 -2.96 -7.23 -7.61
C LEU A 183 -2.86 -8.27 -8.74
N ASN A 184 -2.20 -9.41 -8.52
CA ASN A 184 -2.03 -10.48 -9.51
C ASN A 184 -1.29 -10.00 -10.79
N VAL A 185 -0.25 -9.18 -10.64
CA VAL A 185 0.42 -8.48 -11.76
C VAL A 185 1.67 -9.17 -12.30
N SER A 186 2.33 -10.01 -11.51
CA SER A 186 3.56 -10.72 -11.89
C SER A 186 3.37 -12.24 -12.03
N ASN A 187 4.34 -12.91 -12.66
CA ASN A 187 4.41 -14.37 -12.65
C ASN A 187 4.88 -14.88 -11.28
N GLY A 188 4.67 -16.17 -11.01
CA GLY A 188 5.24 -16.79 -9.80
C GLY A 188 4.71 -16.18 -8.50
N LEU A 189 3.41 -15.87 -8.44
CA LEU A 189 2.75 -15.18 -7.32
C LEU A 189 3.10 -15.73 -5.92
N PHE A 190 3.36 -17.03 -5.77
CA PHE A 190 3.79 -17.60 -4.48
C PHE A 190 5.17 -17.13 -4.05
N TYR A 191 6.13 -16.91 -4.97
CA TYR A 191 7.45 -16.36 -4.65
C TYR A 191 7.32 -14.94 -4.10
N HIS A 192 6.47 -14.11 -4.70
CA HIS A 192 6.16 -12.78 -4.16
C HIS A 192 5.62 -12.90 -2.72
N LEU A 193 4.65 -13.78 -2.48
CA LEU A 193 4.08 -13.96 -1.15
C LEU A 193 5.09 -14.48 -0.10
N ILE A 194 5.96 -15.42 -0.47
CA ILE A 194 7.04 -15.94 0.41
C ILE A 194 8.10 -14.86 0.66
N ASN A 195 8.55 -14.15 -0.37
CA ASN A 195 9.53 -13.06 -0.25
C ASN A 195 9.00 -11.92 0.62
N ALA A 196 7.74 -11.50 0.43
CA ALA A 196 7.09 -10.52 1.31
C ALA A 196 7.12 -11.00 2.77
N HIS A 197 6.67 -12.23 3.04
CA HIS A 197 6.66 -12.80 4.39
C HIS A 197 8.06 -12.79 5.03
N ASN A 198 9.06 -13.29 4.33
CA ASN A 198 10.44 -13.39 4.82
C ASN A 198 11.08 -12.00 5.04
N LEU A 199 10.82 -11.04 4.16
CA LEU A 199 11.33 -9.67 4.33
C LEU A 199 10.69 -8.97 5.53
N TYR A 200 9.40 -9.16 5.78
CA TYR A 200 8.78 -8.65 7.03
C TYR A 200 9.33 -9.36 8.28
N GLN A 201 9.71 -10.65 8.21
CA GLN A 201 10.40 -11.33 9.32
C GLN A 201 11.76 -10.67 9.59
N ILE A 202 12.57 -10.45 8.54
CA ILE A 202 13.88 -9.79 8.65
C ILE A 202 13.72 -8.36 9.20
N ALA A 203 12.74 -7.58 8.74
CA ALA A 203 12.48 -6.25 9.27
C ALA A 203 12.12 -6.27 10.76
N ALA A 204 11.25 -7.20 11.19
CA ALA A 204 10.89 -7.38 12.60
C ALA A 204 12.10 -7.81 13.46
N ASP A 205 12.96 -8.69 12.93
CA ASP A 205 14.18 -9.13 13.62
C ASP A 205 15.20 -7.99 13.77
N ILE A 206 15.42 -7.19 12.71
CA ILE A 206 16.31 -6.01 12.74
C ILE A 206 15.81 -4.98 13.76
N VAL A 207 14.52 -4.60 13.71
CA VAL A 207 13.96 -3.64 14.67
C VAL A 207 14.08 -4.17 16.09
N ARG A 208 13.71 -5.42 16.34
CA ARG A 208 13.78 -6.05 17.67
C ARG A 208 15.20 -6.04 18.23
N ASN A 209 16.19 -6.32 17.39
CA ASN A 209 17.58 -6.43 17.81
C ASN A 209 18.24 -5.05 18.02
N ALA A 210 17.89 -4.06 17.22
CA ALA A 210 18.52 -2.73 17.27
C ALA A 210 17.81 -1.72 18.19
N TYR A 211 16.50 -1.85 18.36
CA TYR A 211 15.67 -0.87 19.09
C TYR A 211 14.87 -1.48 20.25
N GLY A 212 14.73 -2.80 20.29
CA GLY A 212 14.06 -3.53 21.36
C GLY A 212 12.70 -4.08 20.97
N ARG A 213 12.17 -4.96 21.83
CA ARG A 213 10.98 -5.79 21.55
C ARG A 213 9.66 -5.01 21.50
N THR A 214 9.60 -3.88 22.18
CA THR A 214 8.39 -3.04 22.33
C THR A 214 8.48 -1.73 21.57
N ASP A 215 9.49 -1.55 20.69
CA ASP A 215 9.60 -0.33 19.87
C ASP A 215 8.46 -0.24 18.84
N LEU A 216 7.87 0.95 18.66
CA LEU A 216 6.73 1.14 17.73
C LEU A 216 7.10 0.85 16.27
N ARG A 217 8.38 0.87 15.88
CA ARG A 217 8.84 0.45 14.54
C ARG A 217 8.57 -1.04 14.26
N MET A 218 8.27 -1.85 15.28
CA MET A 218 7.83 -3.24 15.11
C MET A 218 6.47 -3.33 14.41
N ILE A 219 5.62 -2.32 14.52
CA ILE A 219 4.22 -2.39 14.09
C ILE A 219 4.07 -2.64 12.59
N GLU A 220 4.83 -1.97 11.72
CA GLU A 220 4.72 -2.15 10.27
C GLU A 220 5.18 -3.55 9.80
N PRO A 221 6.36 -4.06 10.22
CA PRO A 221 6.74 -5.45 9.98
C PRO A 221 5.69 -6.46 10.47
N LEU A 222 5.15 -6.27 11.68
CA LEU A 222 4.14 -7.19 12.25
C LEU A 222 2.80 -7.14 11.51
N ARG A 223 2.36 -5.96 11.03
CA ARG A 223 1.21 -5.83 10.12
C ARG A 223 1.47 -6.58 8.81
N GLY A 224 2.67 -6.46 8.25
CA GLY A 224 3.10 -7.17 7.04
C GLY A 224 3.11 -8.70 7.21
N LEU A 225 3.59 -9.19 8.36
CA LEU A 225 3.49 -10.60 8.73
C LEU A 225 2.05 -11.08 8.87
N THR A 226 1.16 -10.26 9.42
CA THR A 226 -0.27 -10.57 9.53
C THR A 226 -0.92 -10.69 8.14
N ALA A 227 -0.69 -9.71 7.26
CA ALA A 227 -1.24 -9.70 5.91
C ALA A 227 -0.72 -10.86 5.04
N SER A 228 0.60 -11.05 4.99
CA SER A 228 1.22 -12.17 4.26
C SER A 228 0.78 -13.53 4.83
N SER A 229 0.65 -13.67 6.16
CA SER A 229 0.11 -14.89 6.78
C SER A 229 -1.34 -15.15 6.38
N TYR A 230 -2.20 -14.13 6.30
CA TYR A 230 -3.58 -14.30 5.83
C TYR A 230 -3.62 -14.84 4.38
N PHE A 231 -2.82 -14.25 3.50
CA PHE A 231 -2.73 -14.69 2.12
C PHE A 231 -2.14 -16.09 1.96
N LEU A 232 -1.13 -16.46 2.76
CA LEU A 232 -0.60 -17.83 2.82
C LEU A 232 -1.69 -18.81 3.27
N ALA A 233 -2.44 -18.49 4.33
CA ALA A 233 -3.49 -19.35 4.85
C ALA A 233 -4.66 -19.55 3.87
N THR A 234 -4.94 -18.54 3.04
CA THR A 234 -6.03 -18.56 2.04
C THR A 234 -5.58 -18.96 0.63
N TYR A 235 -4.27 -19.18 0.43
CA TYR A 235 -3.63 -19.38 -0.88
C TYR A 235 -4.31 -20.43 -1.76
N GLN A 236 -4.54 -21.63 -1.20
CA GLN A 236 -5.14 -22.74 -1.93
C GLN A 236 -6.61 -22.44 -2.32
N ALA A 237 -7.37 -21.83 -1.40
CA ALA A 237 -8.77 -21.48 -1.64
C ALA A 237 -8.91 -20.33 -2.67
N ALA A 238 -7.98 -19.37 -2.66
CA ALA A 238 -7.91 -18.31 -3.65
C ALA A 238 -7.65 -18.89 -5.05
N ASN A 239 -6.63 -19.73 -5.20
CA ASN A 239 -6.25 -20.29 -6.50
C ASN A 239 -7.22 -21.36 -7.02
N GLN A 240 -7.87 -22.15 -6.16
CA GLN A 240 -8.95 -23.07 -6.58
C GLN A 240 -10.15 -22.34 -7.21
N ASN A 241 -10.42 -21.09 -6.81
CA ASN A 241 -11.48 -20.28 -7.43
C ASN A 241 -11.05 -19.60 -8.74
N LYS A 242 -9.74 -19.57 -9.07
CA LYS A 242 -9.18 -19.05 -10.32
C LYS A 242 -9.17 -20.12 -11.45
N MET A 243 -10.23 -20.93 -11.56
CA MET A 243 -10.39 -21.90 -12.65
C MET A 243 -10.78 -21.22 -13.98
N SER A 244 -9.87 -20.41 -14.53
CA SER A 244 -9.63 -20.18 -15.96
C SER A 244 -8.51 -19.13 -16.11
N VAL A 245 -7.59 -19.32 -17.07
CA VAL A 245 -6.58 -18.34 -17.51
C VAL A 245 -5.51 -17.90 -16.49
N SER A 246 -4.69 -18.85 -15.98
CA SER A 246 -3.22 -18.67 -15.86
C SER A 246 -2.56 -19.95 -15.31
N ASN A 247 -1.62 -20.52 -16.06
CA ASN A 247 -0.81 -21.68 -15.61
C ASN A 247 0.28 -21.31 -14.58
N GLY A 248 0.47 -20.02 -14.24
CA GLY A 248 1.60 -19.53 -13.45
C GLY A 248 1.40 -19.43 -11.92
N SER A 249 0.28 -19.92 -11.38
CA SER A 249 -0.10 -19.72 -9.96
C SER A 249 0.27 -20.85 -9.00
N MET A 250 0.83 -21.98 -9.46
CA MET A 250 1.36 -23.01 -8.57
C MET A 250 2.86 -23.20 -8.82
N PRO A 251 3.67 -23.51 -7.79
CA PRO A 251 5.07 -23.80 -8.01
C PRO A 251 5.28 -25.00 -8.94
N ALA A 252 6.26 -24.90 -9.82
CA ALA A 252 6.55 -25.91 -10.83
C ALA A 252 7.31 -27.12 -10.27
N SER A 253 8.25 -26.89 -9.35
CA SER A 253 9.02 -27.97 -8.72
C SER A 253 8.28 -28.59 -7.53
N GLU A 254 8.59 -29.84 -7.20
CA GLU A 254 8.04 -30.48 -5.99
C GLU A 254 8.60 -29.85 -4.70
N GLU A 255 9.84 -29.39 -4.73
CA GLU A 255 10.53 -28.72 -3.61
C GLU A 255 9.84 -27.39 -3.25
N ASP A 256 9.56 -26.53 -4.23
CA ASP A 256 8.84 -25.27 -4.00
C ASP A 256 7.41 -25.52 -3.49
N ARG A 257 6.75 -26.60 -3.93
CA ARG A 257 5.42 -27.00 -3.44
C ARG A 257 5.47 -27.45 -1.98
N ALA A 258 6.50 -28.20 -1.60
CA ALA A 258 6.73 -28.59 -0.21
C ALA A 258 7.06 -27.37 0.67
N GLN A 259 7.90 -26.46 0.18
CA GLN A 259 8.23 -25.20 0.86
C GLN A 259 6.97 -24.35 1.10
N LEU A 260 6.18 -24.10 0.04
CA LEU A 260 4.90 -23.38 0.12
C LEU A 260 3.94 -24.05 1.11
N GLN A 261 3.83 -25.38 1.09
CA GLN A 261 2.97 -26.12 2.02
C GLN A 261 3.39 -25.90 3.48
N GLN A 262 4.70 -25.78 3.77
CA GLN A 262 5.19 -25.48 5.11
C GLN A 262 4.79 -24.06 5.58
N TYR A 263 4.84 -23.06 4.69
CA TYR A 263 4.32 -21.72 5.00
C TYR A 263 2.79 -21.73 5.23
N ILE A 264 2.03 -22.47 4.40
CA ILE A 264 0.58 -22.62 4.56
C ILE A 264 0.22 -23.24 5.91
N ILE A 265 0.90 -24.32 6.33
CA ILE A 265 0.64 -25.00 7.62
C ILE A 265 0.88 -24.05 8.80
N ASN A 266 1.93 -23.23 8.75
CA ASN A 266 2.32 -22.36 9.86
C ASN A 266 1.61 -20.99 9.85
N SER A 267 1.02 -20.59 8.72
CA SER A 267 0.39 -19.29 8.47
C SER A 267 -0.54 -18.81 9.59
N TYR A 268 -1.47 -19.65 10.06
CA TYR A 268 -2.39 -19.32 11.14
C TYR A 268 -1.66 -18.90 12.43
N ASN A 269 -0.60 -19.64 12.80
CA ASN A 269 0.18 -19.36 14.00
C ASN A 269 1.12 -18.16 13.81
N SER A 270 1.68 -17.99 12.60
CA SER A 270 2.54 -16.85 12.25
C SER A 270 1.78 -15.52 12.39
N GLY A 271 0.62 -15.39 11.74
CA GLY A 271 -0.21 -14.18 11.85
C GLY A 271 -0.76 -13.95 13.26
N ARG A 272 -1.15 -15.01 13.99
CA ARG A 272 -1.54 -14.88 15.41
C ARG A 272 -0.38 -14.37 16.28
N SER A 273 0.82 -14.88 16.05
CA SER A 273 2.03 -14.46 16.76
C SER A 273 2.36 -13.00 16.46
N ALA A 274 2.22 -12.57 15.21
CA ALA A 274 2.45 -11.18 14.81
C ALA A 274 1.48 -10.22 15.49
N ILE A 275 0.17 -10.53 15.50
CA ILE A 275 -0.83 -9.69 16.19
C ILE A 275 -0.60 -9.68 17.71
N ASN A 276 -0.26 -10.82 18.33
CA ASN A 276 0.09 -10.86 19.76
C ASN A 276 1.29 -9.97 20.08
N GLN A 277 2.30 -9.92 19.20
CA GLN A 277 3.43 -9.00 19.34
C GLN A 277 3.02 -7.54 19.14
N MET A 278 2.05 -7.23 18.27
CA MET A 278 1.49 -5.87 18.18
C MET A 278 0.78 -5.45 19.46
N VAL A 279 0.02 -6.36 20.10
CA VAL A 279 -0.58 -6.11 21.41
C VAL A 279 0.53 -5.85 22.44
N ASP A 280 1.54 -6.71 22.53
CA ASP A 280 2.69 -6.55 23.44
C ASP A 280 3.42 -5.21 23.27
N VAL A 281 3.68 -4.80 22.02
CA VAL A 281 4.27 -3.50 21.67
C VAL A 281 3.40 -2.34 22.18
N TYR A 282 2.09 -2.36 21.94
CA TYR A 282 1.21 -1.26 22.37
C TYR A 282 0.91 -1.27 23.89
N SER A 283 0.86 -2.44 24.54
CA SER A 283 0.70 -2.52 26.00
C SER A 283 1.91 -2.01 26.76
N ASN A 284 3.12 -2.18 26.18
CA ASN A 284 4.40 -1.98 26.88
C ASN A 284 5.28 -0.88 26.26
N ASN A 285 4.72 0.04 25.47
CA ASN A 285 5.39 1.23 24.97
C ASN A 285 4.65 2.51 25.44
N PRO A 286 5.33 3.45 26.13
CA PRO A 286 4.68 4.65 26.66
C PRO A 286 4.21 5.64 25.58
N ASP A 287 4.80 5.59 24.38
CA ASP A 287 4.46 6.43 23.23
C ASP A 287 3.36 5.80 22.35
N ALA A 288 2.81 4.63 22.75
CA ALA A 288 1.75 3.95 22.03
C ALA A 288 0.51 4.86 21.88
N PRO A 289 -0.05 5.02 20.65
CA PRO A 289 -1.23 5.86 20.46
C PRO A 289 -2.42 5.40 21.32
N PRO A 290 -3.25 6.31 21.85
CA PRO A 290 -4.42 5.94 22.64
C PRO A 290 -5.29 4.90 21.92
N THR A 291 -5.80 3.92 22.67
CA THR A 291 -6.62 2.79 22.18
C THR A 291 -5.93 1.80 21.23
N SER A 292 -4.68 2.02 20.82
CA SER A 292 -3.96 1.15 19.86
C SER A 292 -3.86 -0.30 20.31
N GLU A 293 -3.59 -0.53 21.59
CA GLU A 293 -3.60 -1.85 22.22
C GLU A 293 -4.93 -2.56 22.01
N VAL A 294 -6.06 -1.90 22.33
CA VAL A 294 -7.40 -2.48 22.13
C VAL A 294 -7.68 -2.72 20.66
N ARG A 295 -7.24 -1.83 19.75
CA ARG A 295 -7.38 -2.05 18.31
C ARG A 295 -6.61 -3.28 17.84
N ALA A 296 -5.44 -3.57 18.41
CA ALA A 296 -4.69 -4.80 18.16
C ALA A 296 -5.35 -6.05 18.79
N GLN A 297 -5.95 -5.93 19.98
CA GLN A 297 -6.75 -7.01 20.58
C GLN A 297 -7.98 -7.32 19.71
N VAL A 298 -8.67 -6.32 19.19
CA VAL A 298 -9.80 -6.50 18.25
C VAL A 298 -9.34 -7.17 16.95
N ALA A 299 -8.18 -6.79 16.39
CA ALA A 299 -7.59 -7.47 15.23
C ALA A 299 -7.24 -8.95 15.52
N LEU A 300 -6.89 -9.30 16.75
CA LEU A 300 -6.70 -10.70 17.18
C LEU A 300 -8.05 -11.45 17.17
N GLY A 301 -9.12 -10.79 17.64
CA GLY A 301 -10.48 -11.31 17.53
C GLY A 301 -10.90 -11.57 16.08
N ASP A 302 -10.61 -10.63 15.17
CA ASP A 302 -10.87 -10.75 13.74
C ASP A 302 -10.11 -11.93 13.13
N TRP A 303 -8.83 -12.10 13.48
CA TRP A 303 -8.00 -13.23 13.08
C TRP A 303 -8.63 -14.56 13.51
N HIS A 304 -9.04 -14.67 14.78
CA HIS A 304 -9.72 -15.86 15.27
C HIS A 304 -11.05 -16.11 14.53
N LEU A 305 -11.83 -15.07 14.20
CA LEU A 305 -13.10 -15.19 13.49
C LEU A 305 -12.94 -15.61 12.01
N LEU A 306 -11.93 -15.08 11.33
CA LEU A 306 -11.54 -15.46 9.97
C LEU A 306 -11.27 -16.96 9.88
N PHE A 307 -10.47 -17.48 10.82
CA PHE A 307 -10.13 -18.91 10.91
C PHE A 307 -11.14 -19.76 11.70
N GLY A 308 -12.37 -19.27 11.86
CA GLY A 308 -13.51 -20.04 12.38
C GLY A 308 -13.50 -20.31 13.90
N LYS A 309 -12.56 -19.74 14.65
CA LYS A 309 -12.44 -19.88 16.11
C LYS A 309 -13.36 -18.90 16.84
N TRP A 310 -14.66 -19.07 16.61
CA TRP A 310 -15.70 -18.13 17.06
C TRP A 310 -15.70 -17.86 18.57
N HIS A 311 -15.53 -18.88 19.42
CA HIS A 311 -15.51 -18.70 20.88
C HIS A 311 -14.42 -17.72 21.32
N SER A 312 -13.16 -17.96 20.91
CA SER A 312 -12.03 -17.08 21.20
C SER A 312 -12.22 -15.68 20.61
N ALA A 313 -12.78 -15.57 19.40
CA ALA A 313 -13.06 -14.26 18.81
C ALA A 313 -14.07 -13.47 19.65
N MET A 314 -15.15 -14.12 20.10
CA MET A 314 -16.17 -13.48 20.92
C MET A 314 -15.62 -13.04 22.28
N GLU A 315 -14.91 -13.93 22.97
CA GLU A 315 -14.21 -13.66 24.23
C GLU A 315 -13.32 -12.41 24.11
N ILE A 316 -12.42 -12.38 23.12
CA ILE A 316 -11.53 -11.24 22.85
C ILE A 316 -12.31 -9.94 22.55
N TYR A 317 -13.41 -10.00 21.79
CA TYR A 317 -14.22 -8.80 21.52
C TYR A 317 -14.95 -8.30 22.78
N GLN A 318 -15.45 -9.20 23.63
CA GLN A 318 -16.14 -8.84 24.87
C GLN A 318 -15.16 -8.20 25.86
N ASP A 319 -13.97 -8.78 26.03
CA ASP A 319 -12.90 -8.22 26.84
C ASP A 319 -12.45 -6.84 26.30
N SER A 320 -12.31 -6.72 24.98
CA SER A 320 -11.95 -5.44 24.32
C SER A 320 -13.03 -4.37 24.51
N TYR A 321 -14.31 -4.75 24.45
CA TYR A 321 -15.44 -3.84 24.67
C TYR A 321 -15.51 -3.38 26.12
N GLN A 322 -15.40 -4.32 27.09
CA GLN A 322 -15.38 -4.02 28.51
C GLN A 322 -14.20 -3.10 28.86
N LYS A 323 -13.00 -3.38 28.33
CA LYS A 323 -11.81 -2.55 28.54
C LYS A 323 -11.98 -1.12 28.06
N LEU A 324 -12.68 -0.87 26.95
CA LEU A 324 -13.01 0.48 26.50
C LEU A 324 -13.98 1.20 27.46
N GLN A 325 -14.94 0.48 28.02
CA GLN A 325 -15.86 1.03 29.03
C GLN A 325 -15.13 1.37 30.34
N ASP A 326 -14.27 0.47 30.82
CA ASP A 326 -13.48 0.65 32.04
C ASP A 326 -12.49 1.82 31.91
N GLN A 327 -11.89 1.99 30.72
CA GLN A 327 -11.02 3.12 30.39
C GLN A 327 -11.78 4.44 30.11
N GLN A 328 -13.12 4.43 30.15
CA GLN A 328 -13.97 5.57 29.78
C GLN A 328 -13.62 6.16 28.41
N ALA A 329 -13.30 5.28 27.45
CA ALA A 329 -12.94 5.69 26.10
C ALA A 329 -14.10 6.46 25.44
N ASP A 330 -13.76 7.36 24.51
CA ASP A 330 -14.76 8.12 23.74
C ASP A 330 -15.77 7.15 23.10
N PRO A 331 -17.09 7.35 23.31
CA PRO A 331 -18.15 6.59 22.63
C PRO A 331 -17.97 6.46 21.12
N THR A 332 -17.30 7.42 20.45
CA THR A 332 -16.93 7.31 19.03
C THR A 332 -16.04 6.09 18.75
N THR A 333 -15.08 5.78 19.61
CA THR A 333 -14.17 4.63 19.46
C THR A 333 -14.91 3.29 19.57
N ILE A 334 -15.85 3.18 20.51
CA ILE A 334 -16.70 1.98 20.62
C ILE A 334 -17.61 1.85 19.38
N ALA A 335 -18.16 2.97 18.89
CA ALA A 335 -18.98 2.99 17.69
C ALA A 335 -18.19 2.66 16.41
N GLU A 336 -16.92 3.09 16.30
CA GLU A 336 -16.02 2.71 15.21
C GLU A 336 -15.74 1.21 15.18
N LEU A 337 -15.35 0.64 16.33
CA LEU A 337 -14.89 -0.75 16.41
C LEU A 337 -16.03 -1.77 16.40
N PHE A 338 -17.18 -1.42 16.99
CA PHE A 338 -18.28 -2.36 17.24
C PHE A 338 -19.69 -1.81 16.92
N GLY A 339 -19.85 -0.54 16.56
CA GLY A 339 -21.17 0.07 16.32
C GLY A 339 -21.87 -0.39 15.04
N LYS A 340 -21.16 -1.03 14.12
CA LYS A 340 -21.72 -1.63 12.89
C LYS A 340 -20.91 -2.88 12.49
N PRO A 341 -21.48 -3.80 11.69
CA PRO A 341 -20.71 -4.91 11.15
C PRO A 341 -19.57 -4.44 10.25
N MET A 342 -18.36 -4.96 10.47
CA MET A 342 -17.16 -4.60 9.72
C MET A 342 -16.72 -5.80 8.86
N PRO A 343 -16.61 -5.66 7.52
CA PRO A 343 -16.18 -6.76 6.66
C PRO A 343 -14.74 -7.16 6.98
N LEU A 344 -14.45 -8.46 6.94
CA LEU A 344 -13.13 -9.03 7.19
C LEU A 344 -12.62 -9.81 5.97
N PRO A 345 -11.30 -9.82 5.71
CA PRO A 345 -10.24 -9.25 6.54
C PRO A 345 -10.13 -7.71 6.40
N ASP A 346 -9.72 -7.05 7.47
CA ASP A 346 -9.32 -5.63 7.46
C ASP A 346 -7.78 -5.56 7.44
N LEU A 347 -7.21 -5.30 6.26
CA LEU A 347 -5.77 -5.33 6.02
C LEU A 347 -5.34 -4.04 5.27
N PRO A 348 -4.93 -2.98 6.00
CA PRO A 348 -4.69 -1.65 5.41
C PRO A 348 -3.38 -1.52 4.60
N LEU A 349 -2.65 -2.62 4.36
CA LEU A 349 -1.34 -2.62 3.67
C LEU A 349 -1.41 -2.77 2.14
N ILE A 350 -2.60 -2.93 1.57
CA ILE A 350 -2.77 -3.11 0.12
C ILE A 350 -3.08 -1.74 -0.48
N ASP A 351 -2.16 -1.18 -1.27
CA ASP A 351 -2.43 0.09 -1.95
C ASP A 351 -3.26 -0.17 -3.22
N ILE A 352 -4.55 0.16 -3.15
CA ILE A 352 -5.50 -0.02 -4.26
C ILE A 352 -5.32 1.08 -5.33
N LYS A 353 -4.47 2.11 -5.10
CA LYS A 353 -4.20 3.16 -6.11
C LYS A 353 -3.59 2.65 -7.41
N PHE A 354 -3.05 1.44 -7.44
CA PHE A 354 -2.64 0.77 -8.69
C PHE A 354 -3.80 0.43 -9.62
N SER A 355 -5.07 0.58 -9.19
CA SER A 355 -6.23 0.62 -10.10
C SER A 355 -6.80 2.04 -10.19
N SER A 356 -6.30 2.85 -11.13
CA SER A 356 -6.86 4.16 -11.47
C SER A 356 -8.29 4.07 -12.02
N ASP A 357 -8.65 2.94 -12.62
CA ASP A 357 -9.88 2.74 -13.38
C ASP A 357 -10.93 1.90 -12.64
N ILE A 358 -11.31 2.33 -11.43
CA ILE A 358 -12.51 1.78 -10.77
C ILE A 358 -13.74 2.36 -11.45
N ASN A 359 -14.26 1.66 -12.47
CA ASN A 359 -15.52 2.03 -13.10
C ASN A 359 -16.64 2.01 -12.05
N THR A 360 -17.30 3.15 -11.84
CA THR A 360 -18.42 3.28 -10.90
C THR A 360 -19.77 2.87 -11.50
N GLU A 361 -19.84 2.74 -12.83
CA GLU A 361 -21.03 2.29 -13.55
C GLU A 361 -21.27 0.78 -13.39
N HIS A 362 -20.21 -0.02 -13.26
CA HIS A 362 -20.33 -1.48 -13.11
C HIS A 362 -20.39 -1.89 -11.63
N PHE A 363 -21.61 -2.19 -11.14
CA PHE A 363 -21.85 -2.44 -9.73
C PHE A 363 -22.94 -3.49 -9.44
N VAL A 364 -22.92 -3.99 -8.20
CA VAL A 364 -23.99 -4.80 -7.61
C VAL A 364 -24.31 -4.27 -6.21
N LEU A 365 -25.56 -3.86 -5.99
CA LEU A 365 -26.07 -3.43 -4.69
C LEU A 365 -26.72 -4.63 -3.99
N ALA A 366 -26.11 -5.09 -2.90
CA ALA A 366 -26.63 -6.18 -2.10
C ALA A 366 -27.19 -5.69 -0.76
N ARG A 367 -28.27 -6.31 -0.30
CA ARG A 367 -28.85 -6.16 1.04
C ARG A 367 -28.83 -7.51 1.76
N PHE A 368 -28.43 -7.53 3.03
CA PHE A 368 -28.31 -8.75 3.82
C PHE A 368 -28.41 -8.49 5.33
N ASP A 369 -28.73 -9.51 6.11
CA ASP A 369 -28.53 -9.49 7.57
C ASP A 369 -27.10 -9.98 7.87
N VAL A 370 -26.42 -9.39 8.87
CA VAL A 370 -25.22 -9.97 9.49
C VAL A 370 -25.60 -10.54 10.86
N THR A 371 -25.22 -11.78 11.13
CA THR A 371 -25.50 -12.43 12.42
C THR A 371 -24.52 -12.02 13.51
N ALA A 372 -24.89 -12.24 14.78
CA ALA A 372 -23.97 -12.18 15.92
C ALA A 372 -22.74 -13.11 15.78
N TYR A 373 -22.77 -14.07 14.86
CA TYR A 373 -21.64 -14.97 14.51
C TYR A 373 -20.80 -14.45 13.33
N GLY A 374 -21.02 -13.21 12.88
CA GLY A 374 -20.23 -12.59 11.81
C GLY A 374 -20.45 -13.17 10.41
N ARG A 375 -21.65 -13.72 10.14
CA ARG A 375 -22.01 -14.31 8.83
C ARG A 375 -23.14 -13.54 8.16
N ALA A 376 -23.06 -13.34 6.86
CA ALA A 376 -24.18 -12.81 6.08
C ALA A 376 -25.28 -13.87 5.85
N ARG A 377 -26.55 -13.48 5.95
CA ARG A 377 -27.73 -14.28 5.61
C ARG A 377 -28.80 -13.40 4.94
N LYS A 378 -29.83 -14.01 4.35
CA LYS A 378 -30.89 -13.32 3.57
C LYS A 378 -30.30 -12.35 2.53
N ILE A 379 -29.36 -12.85 1.72
CA ILE A 379 -28.65 -12.04 0.73
C ILE A 379 -29.56 -11.80 -0.48
N GLU A 380 -29.99 -10.56 -0.61
CA GLU A 380 -30.82 -10.03 -1.69
C GLU A 380 -29.96 -9.13 -2.58
N ILE A 381 -30.18 -9.18 -3.91
CA ILE A 381 -29.60 -8.21 -4.83
C ILE A 381 -30.69 -7.18 -5.12
N VAL A 382 -30.49 -5.97 -4.61
CA VAL A 382 -31.45 -4.87 -4.71
C VAL A 382 -31.38 -4.22 -6.09
N ASP A 383 -30.16 -4.04 -6.59
CA ASP A 383 -29.87 -3.38 -7.86
C ASP A 383 -28.53 -3.91 -8.43
N ALA A 384 -28.33 -3.78 -9.73
CA ALA A 384 -27.10 -4.13 -10.42
C ALA A 384 -27.01 -3.44 -11.78
N HIS A 385 -25.80 -3.08 -12.19
CA HIS A 385 -25.50 -2.58 -13.52
C HIS A 385 -24.22 -3.25 -14.05
N PRO A 386 -24.23 -3.85 -15.26
CA PRO A 386 -25.40 -4.13 -16.10
C PRO A 386 -26.42 -5.05 -15.39
N SER A 387 -27.71 -4.79 -15.56
CA SER A 387 -28.77 -5.43 -14.75
C SER A 387 -29.01 -6.91 -15.12
N ASP A 388 -28.65 -7.29 -16.33
CA ASP A 388 -28.74 -8.61 -16.93
C ASP A 388 -27.50 -9.50 -16.66
N ASP A 389 -26.38 -8.93 -16.17
CA ASP A 389 -25.19 -9.71 -15.82
C ASP A 389 -25.43 -10.55 -14.55
N ASN A 390 -25.90 -11.77 -14.79
CA ASN A 390 -26.09 -12.78 -13.76
C ASN A 390 -24.77 -13.34 -13.18
N ARG A 391 -23.61 -13.13 -13.83
CA ARG A 391 -22.29 -13.57 -13.36
C ARG A 391 -21.83 -12.70 -12.21
N ILE A 392 -21.84 -11.36 -12.34
CA ILE A 392 -21.45 -10.45 -11.25
C ILE A 392 -22.40 -10.59 -10.05
N ARG A 393 -23.71 -10.70 -10.30
CA ARG A 393 -24.73 -10.91 -9.25
C ARG A 393 -24.53 -12.23 -8.51
N SER A 394 -24.19 -13.31 -9.22
CA SER A 394 -23.90 -14.62 -8.61
C SER A 394 -22.56 -14.65 -7.89
N ARG A 395 -21.54 -13.94 -8.41
CA ARG A 395 -20.24 -13.74 -7.76
C ARG A 395 -20.41 -13.05 -6.41
N VAL A 396 -21.12 -11.92 -6.34
CA VAL A 396 -21.43 -11.23 -5.06
C VAL A 396 -22.17 -12.13 -4.08
N ARG A 397 -23.18 -12.89 -4.52
CA ARG A 397 -23.88 -13.86 -3.64
C ARG A 397 -22.94 -14.95 -3.10
N LYS A 398 -21.99 -15.44 -3.91
CA LYS A 398 -21.00 -16.45 -3.47
C LYS A 398 -20.02 -15.83 -2.48
N THR A 399 -19.48 -14.65 -2.78
CA THR A 399 -18.58 -13.90 -1.90
C THR A 399 -19.23 -13.62 -0.55
N LEU A 400 -20.45 -13.06 -0.52
CA LEU A 400 -21.16 -12.76 0.74
C LEU A 400 -21.46 -14.01 1.59
N LYS A 401 -21.73 -15.16 0.98
CA LYS A 401 -21.91 -16.43 1.72
C LYS A 401 -20.64 -16.92 2.42
N GLN A 402 -19.47 -16.54 1.90
CA GLN A 402 -18.16 -16.93 2.43
C GLN A 402 -17.54 -15.86 3.32
N ALA A 403 -17.92 -14.59 3.11
CA ALA A 403 -17.44 -13.42 3.82
C ALA A 403 -17.65 -13.53 5.34
N LYS A 404 -16.71 -12.93 6.05
CA LYS A 404 -16.72 -12.77 7.49
C LYS A 404 -16.94 -11.30 7.83
N PHE A 405 -17.62 -11.05 8.93
CA PHE A 405 -17.83 -9.71 9.44
C PHE A 405 -17.54 -9.73 10.94
N ARG A 406 -16.80 -8.77 11.47
CA ARG A 406 -16.88 -8.46 12.91
C ARG A 406 -18.35 -8.07 13.18
N PRO A 407 -19.05 -8.71 14.12
CA PRO A 407 -20.45 -8.40 14.37
C PRO A 407 -20.60 -7.04 15.08
N ARG A 408 -21.79 -6.43 14.98
CA ARG A 408 -22.14 -5.28 15.83
C ARG A 408 -22.25 -5.76 17.28
N PHE A 409 -21.82 -4.94 18.23
CA PHE A 409 -22.12 -5.15 19.65
C PHE A 409 -23.20 -4.19 20.14
N ASP A 410 -23.94 -4.66 21.13
CA ASP A 410 -24.93 -3.91 21.91
C ASP A 410 -24.77 -4.37 23.36
N ASP A 411 -24.54 -3.46 24.29
CA ASP A 411 -24.32 -3.77 25.72
C ASP A 411 -23.33 -4.95 25.97
N GLY A 412 -22.14 -4.85 25.36
CA GLY A 412 -21.07 -5.86 25.50
C GLY A 412 -21.36 -7.23 24.87
N LYS A 413 -22.41 -7.36 24.05
CA LYS A 413 -22.80 -8.62 23.39
C LYS A 413 -22.95 -8.45 21.89
N ALA A 414 -22.45 -9.39 21.11
CA ALA A 414 -22.67 -9.40 19.67
C ALA A 414 -24.15 -9.61 19.34
N VAL A 415 -24.67 -8.85 18.38
CA VAL A 415 -26.08 -8.87 17.98
C VAL A 415 -26.27 -8.99 16.46
N ASP A 416 -27.41 -9.54 16.07
CA ASP A 416 -27.84 -9.58 14.67
C ASP A 416 -28.11 -8.15 14.17
N THR A 417 -27.47 -7.77 13.06
CA THR A 417 -27.75 -6.51 12.34
C THR A 417 -28.57 -6.82 11.09
N LYS A 418 -29.69 -6.14 10.92
CA LYS A 418 -30.63 -6.37 9.80
C LYS A 418 -30.40 -5.39 8.66
N ALA A 419 -30.70 -5.81 7.44
CA ALA A 419 -30.76 -4.97 6.24
C ALA A 419 -29.49 -4.10 5.96
N VAL A 420 -28.31 -4.62 6.31
CA VAL A 420 -27.02 -4.07 5.88
C VAL A 420 -27.00 -3.99 4.36
N THR A 421 -26.60 -2.84 3.81
CA THR A 421 -26.56 -2.60 2.37
C THR A 421 -25.14 -2.22 1.94
N HIS A 422 -24.65 -2.83 0.86
CA HIS A 422 -23.30 -2.56 0.34
C HIS A 422 -23.29 -2.60 -1.19
N ARG A 423 -22.56 -1.67 -1.81
CA ARG A 423 -22.35 -1.60 -3.26
C ARG A 423 -20.97 -2.17 -3.60
N TYR A 424 -20.94 -3.29 -4.31
CA TYR A 424 -19.73 -3.88 -4.87
C TYR A 424 -19.47 -3.28 -6.25
N LEU A 425 -18.28 -2.76 -6.48
CA LEU A 425 -17.84 -2.23 -7.79
C LEU A 425 -17.01 -3.27 -8.54
N PHE A 426 -16.99 -3.17 -9.87
CA PHE A 426 -16.23 -4.04 -10.77
C PHE A 426 -15.52 -3.19 -11.83
N SER A 427 -14.24 -3.46 -12.09
CA SER A 427 -13.53 -2.87 -13.22
C SER A 427 -13.89 -3.61 -14.52
N ASP A 428 -13.79 -2.89 -15.65
CA ASP A 428 -14.15 -3.38 -16.99
C ASP A 428 -13.04 -4.16 -17.70
N ASN A 429 -12.09 -4.71 -16.95
CA ASN A 429 -10.99 -5.47 -17.50
C ASN A 429 -11.49 -6.76 -18.16
N LYS A 430 -11.79 -6.65 -19.46
CA LYS A 430 -11.84 -7.79 -20.39
C LYS A 430 -10.51 -8.56 -20.29
N PRO A 431 -10.57 -9.90 -20.33
CA PRO A 431 -9.38 -10.73 -20.45
C PRO A 431 -8.72 -10.58 -21.83
#